data_AF-A0A973N4F3-F1
#
_entry.id   AF-A0A973N4F3-F1
#
_cell.length_a   1.000
_cell.length_b   1.000
_cell.length_c   1.000
_cell.angle_alpha   90.00
_cell.angle_beta   90.00
_cell.angle_gamma   90.00
#
_symmetry.space_group_name_H-M   'P 1'
#
loop_
_entity.id
_entity.type
_entity.pdbx_description
1 polymer ?
#
loop_
_entity_poly.entity_id
_entity_poly.type
_entity_poly.pdbx_seq_one_letter_code
_entity_poly.pdbx_strand_id
1 'polypeptide(L)'
;MLDGVPNLALSFGYINASWTLRSDLTARSFCRLLNRMDRRGLKMATPQPSAAMSRKPVIDFSSGYVQRAQAVMPSQGDRHPWQVRQNYVRDLAAMTFGRIDEELELG
;
A
#
# COMPACT_ATOMS: atom_id res chain seq x y z
N MET A 1 1.68 3.20 0.21
CA MET A 1 2.84 4.10 0.01
C MET A 1 3.59 3.63 -1.23
N LEU A 2 4.52 4.42 -1.78
CA LEU A 2 5.32 4.05 -2.97
C LEU A 2 6.81 3.94 -2.59
N ASP A 3 7.49 2.90 -3.09
CA ASP A 3 8.90 2.62 -2.83
C ASP A 3 9.80 3.86 -3.02
N GLY A 4 10.59 4.20 -2.01
CA GLY A 4 11.52 5.33 -2.03
C GLY A 4 10.86 6.72 -1.99
N VAL A 5 9.53 6.82 -1.90
CA VAL A 5 8.82 8.11 -1.84
C VAL A 5 8.40 8.42 -0.40
N PRO A 6 8.98 9.46 0.24
CA PRO A 6 8.65 9.81 1.61
C PRO A 6 7.23 10.37 1.75
N ASN A 7 6.57 10.04 2.86
CA ASN A 7 5.32 10.66 3.32
C ASN A 7 4.15 10.64 2.31
N LEU A 8 4.14 9.71 1.36
CA LEU A 8 3.08 9.56 0.36
C LEU A 8 2.15 8.38 0.68
N ALA A 9 0.87 8.67 0.89
CA ALA A 9 -0.19 7.68 0.93
C ALA A 9 -0.94 7.60 -0.40
N LEU A 10 -1.31 6.39 -0.82
CA LEU A 10 -2.04 6.12 -2.05
C LEU A 10 -3.08 5.03 -1.79
N SER A 11 -4.32 5.26 -2.23
CA SER A 11 -5.41 4.29 -2.15
C SER A 11 -5.72 3.75 -3.55
N PHE A 12 -5.49 2.45 -3.75
CA PHE A 12 -5.95 1.72 -4.92
C PHE A 12 -7.15 0.87 -4.55
N GLY A 13 -8.31 1.13 -5.16
CA GLY A 13 -9.56 0.44 -4.90
C GLY A 13 -9.52 -1.07 -5.17
N TYR A 14 -10.51 -1.78 -4.65
CA TYR A 14 -10.74 -3.17 -5.03
C TYR A 14 -11.28 -3.25 -6.45
N ILE A 15 -10.90 -4.33 -7.11
CA ILE A 15 -11.42 -4.71 -8.43
C ILE A 15 -12.79 -5.37 -8.28
N ASN A 16 -12.94 -6.24 -7.28
CA ASN A 16 -14.11 -7.09 -7.04
C ASN A 16 -15.03 -6.59 -5.92
N ALA A 17 -14.75 -5.42 -5.35
CA ALA A 17 -15.51 -4.83 -4.25
C ALA A 17 -15.50 -3.30 -4.36
N SER A 18 -16.26 -2.63 -3.50
CA SER A 18 -16.32 -1.16 -3.52
C SER A 18 -14.96 -0.54 -3.23
N TRP A 19 -14.55 0.42 -4.06
CA TRP A 19 -13.34 1.21 -3.84
C TRP A 19 -13.38 2.01 -2.53
N THR A 20 -14.57 2.38 -2.04
CA THR A 20 -14.73 3.13 -0.79
C THR A 20 -14.27 2.33 0.44
N LEU A 21 -14.45 1.01 0.44
CA LEU A 21 -13.95 0.14 1.51
C LEU A 21 -12.43 0.20 1.64
N ARG A 22 -11.74 0.18 0.49
CA ARG A 22 -10.28 0.23 0.44
C ARG A 22 -9.74 1.60 0.84
N SER A 23 -10.42 2.66 0.43
CA SER A 23 -10.08 4.03 0.81
C SER A 23 -10.21 4.27 2.31
N ASP A 24 -11.28 3.78 2.95
CA ASP A 24 -11.44 3.88 4.42
C ASP A 24 -10.32 3.15 5.16
N LEU A 25 -10.01 1.91 4.77
CA LEU A 25 -8.90 1.16 5.39
C LEU A 25 -7.55 1.87 5.22
N THR A 26 -7.29 2.41 4.03
CA THR A 26 -6.05 3.15 3.73
C THR A 26 -5.95 4.40 4.60
N ALA A 27 -7.03 5.18 4.71
CA ALA A 27 -7.05 6.39 5.52
C ALA A 27 -6.83 6.09 7.01
N ARG A 28 -7.50 5.06 7.56
CA ARG A 28 -7.30 4.62 8.96
C ARG A 28 -5.86 4.19 9.22
N SER A 29 -5.31 3.39 8.32
CA SER A 29 -3.92 2.93 8.39
C SER A 29 -2.93 4.10 8.36
N PHE A 30 -3.17 5.09 7.50
CA PHE A 30 -2.36 6.29 7.39
C PHE A 30 -2.45 7.18 8.64
N CYS A 31 -3.64 7.41 9.20
CA CYS A 31 -3.79 8.13 10.46
C CYS A 31 -3.07 7.43 11.62
N ARG A 32 -3.07 6.08 11.68
CA ARG A 32 -2.29 5.31 12.66
C ARG A 32 -0.79 5.57 12.52
N LEU A 33 -0.28 5.69 11.29
CA LEU A 33 1.13 6.03 11.03
C LEU A 33 1.44 7.46 11.49
N LEU A 34 0.62 8.44 11.10
CA LEU A 34 0.80 9.85 11.51
C LEU A 34 0.82 10.00 13.04
N ASN A 35 -0.13 9.37 13.75
CA ASN A 35 -0.17 9.38 15.21
C ASN A 35 1.05 8.69 15.86
N ARG A 36 1.70 7.76 15.15
CA ARG A 36 2.96 7.15 15.62
C ARG A 36 4.13 8.08 15.38
N MET A 37 4.18 8.72 14.21
CA MET A 37 5.22 9.68 13.86
C MET A 37 5.22 10.86 14.84
N ASP A 38 4.05 11.44 15.09
CA ASP A 38 3.86 12.55 16.02
C ASP A 38 4.34 12.22 17.43
N ARG A 39 3.91 11.08 17.98
CA ARG A 39 4.35 10.62 19.32
C ARG A 39 5.85 10.36 19.45
N ARG A 40 6.56 10.11 18.34
CA ARG A 40 8.00 9.82 18.33
C ARG A 40 8.83 10.99 17.81
N GLY A 41 8.20 12.10 17.44
CA GLY A 41 8.87 13.24 16.82
C GLY A 41 9.41 12.98 15.41
N LEU A 42 8.95 11.92 14.73
CA LEU A 42 9.39 11.55 13.38
C LEU A 42 8.77 12.49 12.34
N LYS A 43 9.55 12.82 11.31
CA LYS A 43 9.18 13.71 10.19
C LYS A 43 9.08 12.98 8.86
N MET A 44 9.65 11.78 8.77
CA MET A 44 9.70 11.00 7.55
C MET A 44 9.28 9.55 7.80
N ALA A 45 8.47 9.03 6.89
CA ALA A 45 8.27 7.60 6.70
C ALA A 45 8.39 7.28 5.21
N THR A 46 9.42 6.51 4.85
CA THR A 46 9.71 6.11 3.47
C THR A 46 9.62 4.59 3.39
N PRO A 47 8.76 4.02 2.54
CA PRO A 47 8.70 2.57 2.40
C PRO A 47 9.91 2.11 1.60
N GLN A 48 10.62 1.11 2.13
CA GLN A 48 11.81 0.56 1.50
C GLN A 48 11.85 -0.96 1.68
N PRO A 49 11.90 -1.74 0.58
CA PRO A 49 11.97 -3.19 0.67
C PRO A 49 13.14 -3.70 1.50
N SER A 50 12.87 -4.59 2.45
CA SER A 50 13.95 -5.23 3.24
C SER A 50 14.80 -6.20 2.43
N ALA A 51 14.24 -6.74 1.34
CA ALA A 51 14.90 -7.67 0.43
C ALA A 51 14.30 -7.56 -0.97
N ALA A 52 15.01 -8.06 -1.98
CA ALA A 52 14.52 -8.14 -3.34
C ALA A 52 13.15 -8.86 -3.41
N MET A 53 12.29 -8.43 -4.32
CA MET A 53 10.97 -9.00 -4.54
C MET A 53 10.61 -9.00 -6.02
N SER A 54 9.74 -9.92 -6.42
CA SER A 54 9.25 -9.95 -7.80
C SER A 54 8.24 -8.83 -8.02
N ARG A 55 8.46 -8.01 -9.05
CA ARG A 55 7.49 -7.00 -9.46
C ARG A 55 6.32 -7.66 -10.20
N LYS A 56 5.11 -7.29 -9.81
CA LYS A 56 3.85 -7.73 -10.43
C LYS A 56 3.00 -6.51 -10.81
N PRO A 57 2.18 -6.58 -11.86
CA PRO A 57 1.19 -5.54 -12.15
C PRO A 57 0.25 -5.36 -10.96
N VAL A 58 -0.14 -4.12 -10.63
CA VAL A 58 -1.15 -3.84 -9.59
C VAL A 58 -2.53 -4.39 -9.99
N ILE A 59 -2.82 -4.37 -11.29
CA ILE A 59 -4.07 -4.86 -11.88
C ILE A 59 -3.69 -5.91 -12.94
N ASP A 60 -4.16 -7.13 -12.74
CA ASP A 60 -3.95 -8.25 -13.67
C ASP A 60 -5.26 -8.53 -14.43
N PHE A 61 -5.49 -7.77 -15.49
CA PHE A 61 -6.68 -7.89 -16.34
C PHE A 61 -6.34 -7.86 -17.83
N SER A 62 -7.12 -8.58 -18.62
CA SER A 62 -6.99 -8.65 -20.07
C SER A 62 -7.67 -7.49 -20.82
N SER A 63 -8.32 -6.57 -20.12
CA SER A 63 -8.97 -5.41 -20.74
C SER A 63 -7.94 -4.51 -21.42
N GLY A 64 -8.15 -4.17 -22.69
CA GLY A 64 -7.16 -3.43 -23.48
C GLY A 64 -6.79 -2.05 -22.91
N TYR A 65 -7.69 -1.36 -22.19
CA TYR A 65 -7.35 -0.09 -21.53
C TYR A 65 -6.38 -0.29 -20.35
N VAL A 66 -6.50 -1.39 -19.62
CA VAL A 66 -5.57 -1.75 -18.53
C VAL A 66 -4.21 -2.04 -19.14
N GLN A 67 -4.15 -2.87 -20.20
CA GLN A 67 -2.90 -3.20 -20.87
C GLN A 67 -2.16 -1.96 -21.40
N ARG A 68 -2.87 -0.98 -21.98
CA ARG A 68 -2.25 0.30 -22.38
C ARG A 68 -1.69 1.10 -21.21
N ALA A 69 -2.38 1.07 -20.05
CA ALA A 69 -1.97 1.80 -18.87
C ALA A 69 -0.86 1.09 -18.06
N GLN A 70 -0.59 -0.20 -18.31
CA GLN A 70 0.38 -0.98 -17.53
C GLN A 70 1.78 -0.33 -17.49
N ALA A 71 2.20 0.33 -18.57
CA ALA A 71 3.51 0.98 -18.65
C ALA A 71 3.65 2.23 -17.75
N VAL A 72 2.55 2.86 -17.35
CA VAL A 72 2.54 4.09 -16.53
C VAL A 72 2.00 3.87 -15.12
N MET A 73 1.48 2.67 -14.84
CA MET A 73 0.97 2.30 -13.53
C MET A 73 2.10 1.87 -12.61
N PRO A 74 2.00 2.12 -11.30
CA PRO A 74 2.93 1.54 -10.34
C PRO A 74 2.83 0.01 -10.37
N SER A 75 3.94 -0.66 -10.04
CA SER A 75 3.99 -2.10 -9.78
C SER A 75 3.76 -2.42 -8.30
N GLN A 76 3.38 -3.66 -8.00
CA GLN A 76 3.32 -4.22 -6.65
C GLN A 76 4.34 -5.35 -6.48
N GLY A 77 4.58 -5.76 -5.23
CA GLY A 77 5.42 -6.91 -4.90
C GLY A 77 4.66 -8.25 -4.92
N ASP A 78 5.37 -9.31 -4.53
CA ASP A 78 4.84 -10.67 -4.40
C ASP A 78 4.47 -11.07 -2.95
N ARG A 79 4.76 -10.21 -1.97
CA ARG A 79 4.54 -10.44 -0.54
C ARG A 79 4.03 -9.21 0.20
N HIS A 80 3.53 -9.40 1.41
CA HIS A 80 3.24 -8.31 2.35
C HIS A 80 4.53 -7.56 2.74
N PRO A 81 4.50 -6.23 3.01
CA PRO A 81 3.38 -5.29 2.84
C PRO A 81 3.20 -4.74 1.42
N TRP A 82 3.98 -5.24 0.45
CA TRP A 82 4.08 -4.73 -0.92
C TRP A 82 3.01 -5.23 -1.89
N GLN A 83 2.11 -6.11 -1.44
CA GLN A 83 1.09 -6.74 -2.28
C GLN A 83 -0.30 -6.16 -1.98
N VAL A 84 -0.98 -5.69 -3.03
CA VAL A 84 -2.38 -5.25 -3.02
C VAL A 84 -3.28 -6.46 -3.16
N ARG A 85 -3.86 -6.92 -2.04
CA ARG A 85 -4.84 -8.02 -2.07
C ARG A 85 -6.21 -7.52 -2.52
N GLN A 86 -6.98 -8.42 -3.12
CA GLN A 86 -8.38 -8.23 -3.51
C GLN A 86 -9.32 -8.92 -2.50
N ASN A 87 -9.03 -8.78 -1.21
CA ASN A 87 -9.80 -9.42 -0.13
C ASN A 87 -9.95 -8.48 1.07
N TYR A 88 -11.14 -7.90 1.19
CA TYR A 88 -11.45 -6.91 2.22
C TYR A 88 -11.20 -7.42 3.65
N VAL A 89 -11.61 -8.64 3.99
CA VAL A 89 -11.48 -9.17 5.36
C VAL A 89 -10.00 -9.33 5.76
N ARG A 90 -9.17 -9.84 4.85
CA ARG A 90 -7.72 -9.97 5.08
C ARG A 90 -7.06 -8.61 5.21
N ASP A 91 -7.46 -7.64 4.38
CA ASP A 91 -6.91 -6.29 4.43
C ASP A 91 -7.36 -5.52 5.68
N LEU A 92 -8.61 -5.71 6.12
CA LEU A 92 -9.10 -5.17 7.39
C LEU A 92 -8.26 -5.68 8.56
N ALA A 93 -8.00 -6.99 8.63
CA ALA A 93 -7.18 -7.57 9.68
C ALA A 93 -5.72 -7.04 9.62
N ALA A 94 -5.11 -7.03 8.44
CA ALA A 94 -3.73 -6.57 8.25
C ALA A 94 -3.56 -5.08 8.56
N MET A 95 -4.47 -4.22 8.07
CA MET A 95 -4.37 -2.76 8.25
C MET A 95 -4.81 -2.30 9.64
N THR A 96 -5.56 -3.12 10.38
CA THR A 96 -5.99 -2.80 11.77
C THR A 96 -4.99 -3.31 12.80
N PHE A 97 -4.60 -4.58 12.70
CA PHE A 97 -3.77 -5.25 13.71
C PHE A 97 -2.30 -5.41 13.31
N GLY A 98 -2.00 -5.31 12.01
CA GLY A 98 -0.63 -5.40 11.51
C GLY A 98 0.26 -4.25 11.97
N ARG A 99 1.57 -4.51 11.92
CA ARG A 99 2.61 -3.53 12.17
C ARG A 99 2.65 -2.53 11.03
N ILE A 100 2.32 -1.28 11.32
CA ILE A 100 2.28 -0.21 10.31
C ILE A 100 3.67 0.28 9.87
N ASP A 101 4.70 -0.01 10.65
CA ASP A 101 6.10 0.39 10.42
C ASP A 101 6.97 -0.75 9.86
N GLU A 102 6.35 -1.81 9.33
CA GLU A 102 7.05 -2.88 8.64
C GLU A 102 7.62 -2.34 7.32
N GLU A 103 8.93 -2.52 7.12
CA GLU A 103 9.65 -2.07 5.92
C GLU A 103 9.50 -0.57 5.62
N LEU A 104 9.45 0.26 6.69
CA LEU A 104 9.56 1.71 6.61
C LEU A 104 10.89 2.18 7.18
N GLU A 105 11.61 3.01 6.43
CA GLU A 105 12.65 3.89 6.95
C GLU A 105 11.97 5.09 7.63
N LEU A 106 12.28 5.29 8.92
CA LEU A 106 11.70 6.36 9.74
C LEU A 106 12.80 7.36 10.10
N GLY A 107 12.49 8.65 9.94
CA GLY A 107 13.37 9.77 10.28
C GLY A 107 12.62 10.98 10.79
#